data_AF-A0A348V1U6-F1
#
_entry.id   AF-A0A348V1U6-F1
#
_cell.length_a   1.000
_cell.length_b   1.000
_cell.length_c   1.000
_cell.angle_alpha   90.00
_cell.angle_beta   90.00
_cell.angle_gamma   90.00
#
_symmetry.space_group_name_H-M   'P 1'
#
loop_
_entity.id
_entity.type
_entity.pdbx_description
1 polymer ?
#
loop_
_entity_poly.entity_id
_entity_poly.type
_entity_poly.pdbx_seq_one_letter_code
_entity_poly.pdbx_strand_id
1 'polypeptide(L)'
;MKKSIPFLLVLVFVFSAACGVGMLPSKDSWYAKHYFIMHDFEREAYKKLTDAGRLQFQTLFWEARQPVAKENFDTRIAYIERVFKTENRSQPWNTDRARVYLLNGSPASIDYRQNTDWVTNTVNQPGRSGTQQISDRSNEDIQANTAEIWVYPYDKYFVYYIFTFSPPNTWKLNPSTYQNNQYLQALENLNKDLTYGIVDEAAYKAKLEALPHK
;
A
#
# COMPACT_ATOMS: atom_id res chain seq x y z
N MET A 1 -0.33 -6.66 -57.14
CA MET A 1 0.33 -6.20 -55.90
C MET A 1 -0.74 -5.87 -54.85
N LYS A 2 -0.94 -6.73 -53.86
CA LYS A 2 -1.74 -6.45 -52.66
C LYS A 2 -0.93 -7.00 -51.48
N LYS A 3 -0.39 -6.10 -50.65
CA LYS A 3 0.36 -6.45 -49.43
C LYS A 3 -0.65 -6.74 -48.33
N SER A 4 -0.64 -7.96 -47.81
CA SER A 4 -1.34 -8.36 -46.59
C SER A 4 -0.56 -7.85 -45.38
N ILE A 5 -1.19 -7.00 -44.57
CA ILE A 5 -0.69 -6.56 -43.27
C ILE A 5 -1.26 -7.53 -42.22
N PRO A 6 -0.44 -8.27 -41.45
CA PRO A 6 -0.97 -9.05 -40.35
C PRO A 6 -1.37 -8.10 -39.20
N PHE A 7 -2.62 -8.25 -38.77
CA PHE A 7 -3.23 -7.55 -37.64
C PHE A 7 -2.49 -7.94 -36.35
N LEU A 8 -1.67 -7.03 -35.82
CA LEU A 8 -0.96 -7.22 -34.55
C LEU A 8 -1.99 -7.03 -33.42
N LEU A 9 -2.46 -8.14 -32.85
CA LEU A 9 -3.26 -8.16 -31.63
C LEU A 9 -2.39 -7.66 -30.47
N VAL A 10 -2.53 -6.37 -30.13
CA VAL A 10 -1.98 -5.80 -28.91
C VAL A 10 -2.80 -6.35 -27.75
N LEU A 11 -2.25 -7.38 -27.10
CA LEU A 11 -2.77 -7.91 -25.85
C LEU A 11 -2.49 -6.88 -24.74
N VAL A 12 -3.48 -6.04 -24.44
CA VAL A 12 -3.45 -5.14 -23.28
C VAL A 12 -3.55 -6.00 -22.03
N PHE A 13 -2.42 -6.25 -21.37
CA PHE A 13 -2.39 -6.80 -20.01
C PHE A 13 -2.93 -5.74 -19.05
N VAL A 14 -4.24 -5.81 -18.78
CA VAL A 14 -4.83 -5.14 -17.61
C VAL A 14 -4.36 -5.92 -16.39
N PHE A 15 -3.34 -5.42 -15.69
CA PHE A 15 -2.98 -5.90 -14.36
C PHE A 15 -4.08 -5.47 -13.38
N SER A 16 -5.12 -6.29 -13.29
CA SER A 16 -6.06 -6.25 -12.19
C SER A 16 -5.33 -6.72 -10.94
N ALA A 17 -4.80 -5.77 -10.16
CA ALA A 17 -4.31 -6.02 -8.81
C ALA A 17 -5.50 -6.39 -7.91
N ALA A 18 -5.87 -7.67 -7.94
CA ALA A 18 -6.79 -8.26 -6.99
C ALA A 18 -6.09 -8.35 -5.63
N CYS A 19 -6.23 -7.31 -4.82
CA CYS A 19 -5.89 -7.35 -3.40
C CYS A 19 -6.91 -8.23 -2.67
N GLY A 20 -6.51 -9.45 -2.33
CA GLY A 20 -7.29 -10.37 -1.51
C GLY A 20 -6.38 -11.14 -0.55
N VAL A 21 -6.46 -10.81 0.74
CA VAL A 21 -6.22 -11.66 1.91
C VAL A 21 -4.95 -12.56 1.89
N GLY A 22 -3.89 -12.11 2.58
CA GLY A 22 -2.98 -13.05 3.27
C GLY A 22 -1.65 -13.43 2.61
N MET A 23 -1.09 -12.65 1.68
CA MET A 23 0.21 -13.02 1.06
C MET A 23 1.27 -11.95 1.27
N LEU A 24 1.83 -11.87 2.48
CA LEU A 24 3.25 -11.48 2.56
C LEU A 24 4.04 -12.60 1.84
N PRO A 25 4.95 -12.30 0.89
CA PRO A 25 5.50 -13.33 0.02
C PRO A 25 6.52 -14.28 0.69
N SER A 26 6.73 -14.20 2.01
CA SER A 26 7.79 -14.97 2.67
C SER A 26 7.54 -15.20 4.16
N LYS A 27 8.01 -16.35 4.67
CA LYS A 27 8.19 -16.62 6.12
C LYS A 27 9.28 -15.74 6.76
N ASP A 28 10.06 -15.06 5.92
CA ASP A 28 11.09 -14.11 6.32
C ASP A 28 10.46 -12.81 6.83
N SER A 29 10.57 -12.59 8.14
CA SER A 29 10.02 -11.43 8.83
C SER A 29 10.68 -10.12 8.41
N TRP A 30 11.98 -10.16 8.07
CA TRP A 30 12.70 -8.99 7.61
C TRP A 30 12.15 -8.57 6.24
N TYR A 31 12.09 -9.50 5.29
CA TYR A 31 11.54 -9.22 3.97
C TYR A 31 10.11 -8.70 4.05
N ALA A 32 9.27 -9.34 4.86
CA ALA A 32 7.90 -8.92 5.07
C ALA A 32 7.77 -7.48 5.60
N LYS A 33 8.65 -7.08 6.50
CA LYS A 33 8.65 -5.73 7.10
C LYS A 33 9.16 -4.66 6.13
N HIS A 34 10.07 -5.01 5.21
CA HIS A 34 10.72 -4.07 4.30
C HIS A 34 10.12 -4.08 2.87
N TYR A 35 9.30 -5.07 2.53
CA TYR A 35 8.74 -5.29 1.18
C TYR A 35 8.18 -4.02 0.53
N PHE A 36 7.44 -3.21 1.30
CA PHE A 36 6.74 -2.03 0.78
C PHE A 36 7.66 -0.86 0.40
N ILE A 37 8.89 -0.84 0.96
CA ILE A 37 9.89 0.20 0.67
C ILE A 37 10.94 -0.28 -0.34
N MET A 38 10.92 -1.56 -0.72
CA MET A 38 11.80 -2.12 -1.74
C MET A 38 11.35 -1.75 -3.15
N HIS A 39 12.29 -1.33 -3.99
CA HIS A 39 12.14 -1.23 -5.44
C HIS A 39 11.91 -2.61 -6.06
N ASP A 40 11.36 -2.63 -7.28
CA ASP A 40 10.94 -3.87 -7.92
C ASP A 40 12.12 -4.82 -8.14
N PHE A 41 13.27 -4.29 -8.58
CA PHE A 41 14.47 -5.09 -8.77
C PHE A 41 15.04 -5.65 -7.45
N GLU A 42 14.88 -4.94 -6.34
CA GLU A 42 15.28 -5.41 -5.00
C GLU A 42 14.46 -6.64 -4.59
N ARG A 43 13.15 -6.61 -4.84
CA ARG A 43 12.25 -7.73 -4.54
C ARG A 43 12.56 -8.95 -5.39
N GLU A 44 12.83 -8.73 -6.68
CA GLU A 44 13.19 -9.81 -7.60
C GLU A 44 14.57 -10.42 -7.29
N ALA A 45 15.55 -9.60 -6.90
CA ALA A 45 16.84 -10.08 -6.43
C ALA A 45 16.67 -10.93 -5.15
N TYR A 46 16.00 -10.41 -4.12
CA TYR A 46 15.86 -11.06 -2.81
C TYR A 46 15.30 -12.49 -2.87
N LYS A 47 14.32 -12.73 -3.77
CA LYS A 47 13.69 -14.04 -3.94
C LYS A 47 14.68 -15.13 -4.39
N LYS A 48 15.68 -14.73 -5.17
CA LYS A 48 16.68 -15.62 -5.79
C LYS A 48 17.89 -15.89 -4.89
N LEU A 49 18.06 -15.13 -3.79
CA LEU A 49 19.18 -15.28 -2.87
C LEU A 49 19.05 -16.52 -1.98
N THR A 50 20.21 -17.11 -1.66
CA THR A 50 20.34 -18.08 -0.54
C THR A 50 20.12 -17.38 0.80
N ASP A 51 20.04 -18.13 1.90
CA ASP A 51 19.91 -17.52 3.23
C ASP A 51 21.13 -16.66 3.61
N ALA A 52 22.34 -17.08 3.22
CA ALA A 52 23.54 -16.26 3.39
C ALA A 52 23.49 -14.98 2.53
N GLY A 53 23.03 -15.08 1.28
CA GLY A 53 22.84 -13.94 0.41
C GLY A 53 21.80 -12.95 0.95
N ARG A 54 20.72 -13.44 1.55
CA ARG A 54 19.71 -12.60 2.20
C ARG A 54 20.30 -11.79 3.34
N LEU A 55 21.14 -12.37 4.21
CA LEU A 55 21.79 -11.62 5.29
C LEU A 55 22.65 -10.47 4.74
N GLN A 56 23.43 -10.73 3.68
CA GLN A 56 24.24 -9.70 3.03
C GLN A 56 23.37 -8.63 2.35
N PHE A 57 22.26 -9.03 1.74
CA PHE A 57 21.28 -8.11 1.15
C PHE A 57 20.77 -7.11 2.19
N GLN A 58 20.46 -7.55 3.42
CA GLN A 58 19.90 -6.67 4.46
C GLN A 58 20.86 -5.53 4.82
N THR A 59 22.15 -5.81 4.84
CA THR A 59 23.20 -4.79 5.01
C THR A 59 23.25 -3.86 3.81
N LEU A 60 23.39 -4.41 2.61
CA LEU A 60 23.51 -3.63 1.37
C LEU A 60 22.27 -2.74 1.11
N PHE A 61 21.08 -3.21 1.48
CA PHE A 61 19.83 -2.48 1.37
C PHE A 61 19.90 -1.12 2.07
N TRP A 62 20.46 -1.07 3.28
CA TRP A 62 20.60 0.17 4.02
C TRP A 62 21.82 0.98 3.61
N GLU A 63 22.94 0.33 3.26
CA GLU A 63 24.14 1.03 2.74
C GLU A 63 23.89 1.77 1.43
N ALA A 64 22.98 1.28 0.60
CA ALA A 64 22.65 1.89 -0.68
C ALA A 64 21.79 3.17 -0.54
N ARG A 65 21.31 3.49 0.66
CA ARG A 65 20.40 4.60 0.94
C ARG A 65 21.07 5.66 1.80
N GLN A 66 20.47 6.85 1.85
CA GLN A 66 20.90 7.89 2.80
C GLN A 66 20.65 7.41 4.25
N PRO A 67 21.52 7.74 5.23
CA PRO A 67 21.34 7.32 6.62
C PRO A 67 19.96 7.68 7.21
N VAL A 68 19.44 8.86 6.84
CA VAL A 68 18.11 9.34 7.26
C VAL A 68 16.95 8.42 6.81
N ALA A 69 17.13 7.64 5.73
CA ALA A 69 16.13 6.69 5.26
C ALA A 69 15.87 5.60 6.31
N LYS A 70 16.94 5.11 6.95
CA LYS A 70 16.84 4.10 8.01
C LYS A 70 16.20 4.70 9.27
N GLU A 71 16.59 5.90 9.66
CA GLU A 71 16.00 6.61 10.80
C GLU A 71 14.48 6.84 10.61
N ASN A 72 14.07 7.27 9.41
CA ASN A 72 12.67 7.41 9.04
C ASN A 72 11.93 6.08 9.10
N PHE A 73 12.53 5.01 8.59
CA PHE A 73 11.94 3.67 8.67
C PHE A 73 11.75 3.23 10.13
N ASP A 74 12.80 3.30 10.95
CA ASP A 74 12.76 2.88 12.35
C ASP A 74 11.70 3.68 13.13
N THR A 75 11.63 5.00 12.89
CA THR A 75 10.64 5.90 13.50
C THR A 75 9.21 5.53 13.10
N ARG A 76 8.99 5.26 11.81
CA ARG A 76 7.67 4.84 11.30
C ARG A 76 7.27 3.47 11.82
N ILE A 77 8.20 2.52 11.90
CA ILE A 77 7.97 1.20 12.49
C ILE A 77 7.60 1.32 13.97
N ALA A 78 8.29 2.15 14.75
CA ALA A 78 7.96 2.36 16.16
C ALA A 78 6.53 2.94 16.35
N TYR A 79 6.14 3.88 15.48
CA TYR A 79 4.76 4.38 15.46
C TYR A 79 3.77 3.26 15.12
N ILE A 80 4.02 2.50 14.06
CA ILE A 80 3.18 1.40 13.58
C ILE A 80 2.99 0.33 14.67
N GLU A 81 4.06 -0.09 15.32
CA GLU A 81 4.03 -1.10 16.39
C GLU A 81 3.29 -0.61 17.64
N ARG A 82 3.19 0.70 17.85
CA ARG A 82 2.38 1.29 18.91
C ARG A 82 0.91 1.45 18.52
N VAL A 83 0.63 1.93 17.31
CA VAL A 83 -0.71 2.38 16.90
C VAL A 83 -1.53 1.27 16.24
N PHE A 84 -0.92 0.42 15.41
CA PHE A 84 -1.62 -0.60 14.62
C PHE A 84 -1.54 -2.01 15.20
N LYS A 85 -0.94 -2.17 16.39
CA LYS A 85 -0.81 -3.46 17.08
C LYS A 85 -2.15 -4.13 17.40
N THR A 86 -3.20 -3.35 17.60
CA THR A 86 -4.53 -3.91 17.86
C THR A 86 -5.12 -4.56 16.62
N GLU A 87 -4.83 -4.04 15.42
CA GLU A 87 -5.32 -4.62 14.15
C GLU A 87 -4.57 -5.92 13.80
N ASN A 88 -3.27 -5.98 14.06
CA ASN A 88 -2.47 -7.17 13.86
C ASN A 88 -1.36 -7.27 14.93
N ARG A 89 -1.60 -8.07 15.98
CA ARG A 89 -0.70 -8.15 17.13
C ARG A 89 0.65 -8.80 16.81
N SER A 90 0.68 -9.79 15.92
CA SER A 90 1.91 -10.52 15.59
C SER A 90 2.76 -9.79 14.55
N GLN A 91 2.12 -9.02 13.66
CA GLN A 91 2.78 -8.24 12.61
C GLN A 91 2.09 -6.87 12.43
N PRO A 92 2.28 -5.92 13.35
CA PRO A 92 1.61 -4.60 13.27
C PRO A 92 1.90 -3.83 11.99
N TRP A 93 3.07 -4.07 11.37
CA TRP A 93 3.46 -3.51 10.07
C TRP A 93 2.73 -4.12 8.87
N ASN A 94 2.00 -5.21 9.07
CA ASN A 94 1.27 -5.93 8.03
C ASN A 94 -0.24 -5.63 8.10
N THR A 95 -0.57 -4.34 8.15
CA THR A 95 -1.94 -3.82 8.02
C THR A 95 -1.98 -2.83 6.87
N ASP A 96 -3.15 -2.55 6.30
CA ASP A 96 -3.24 -1.63 5.17
C ASP A 96 -2.84 -0.21 5.59
N ARG A 97 -3.29 0.25 6.76
CA ARG A 97 -2.87 1.54 7.34
C ARG A 97 -1.37 1.60 7.61
N ALA A 98 -0.78 0.51 8.13
CA ALA A 98 0.66 0.47 8.37
C ALA A 98 1.47 0.58 7.09
N ARG A 99 1.04 -0.05 5.99
CA ARG A 99 1.73 0.02 4.69
C ARG A 99 1.72 1.43 4.12
N VAL A 100 0.56 2.09 4.16
CA VAL A 100 0.41 3.49 3.72
C VAL A 100 1.26 4.42 4.59
N TYR A 101 1.23 4.24 5.91
CA TYR A 101 2.02 5.05 6.84
C TYR A 101 3.54 4.83 6.67
N LEU A 102 3.96 3.58 6.44
CA LEU A 102 5.37 3.25 6.24
C LEU A 102 5.94 3.95 5.01
N LEU A 103 5.15 4.05 3.93
CA LEU A 103 5.55 4.71 2.69
C LEU A 103 5.42 6.23 2.76
N ASN A 104 4.27 6.74 3.20
CA ASN A 104 3.93 8.16 3.08
C ASN A 104 4.13 8.97 4.37
N GLY A 105 4.38 8.31 5.50
CA GLY A 105 4.42 8.97 6.81
C GLY A 105 3.05 9.43 7.28
N SER A 106 3.04 10.41 8.19
CA SER A 106 1.79 10.96 8.74
C SER A 106 0.99 11.70 7.67
N PRO A 107 -0.34 11.48 7.58
CA PRO A 107 -1.18 12.26 6.70
C PRO A 107 -1.32 13.70 7.18
N ALA A 108 -1.65 14.61 6.26
CA ALA A 108 -1.93 16.01 6.60
C ALA A 108 -3.25 16.16 7.36
N SER A 109 -4.24 15.32 7.06
CA SER A 109 -5.48 15.21 7.84
C SER A 109 -6.02 13.78 7.85
N ILE A 110 -6.81 13.48 8.87
CA ILE A 110 -7.58 12.24 9.01
C ILE A 110 -9.04 12.64 9.20
N ASP A 111 -9.90 12.27 8.26
CA ASP A 111 -11.33 12.51 8.31
C ASP A 111 -12.10 11.21 8.58
N TYR A 112 -13.20 11.29 9.32
CA TYR A 112 -14.09 10.16 9.58
C TYR A 112 -15.45 10.41 8.94
N ARG A 113 -15.92 9.49 8.08
CA ARG A 113 -17.22 9.60 7.41
C ARG A 113 -18.08 8.37 7.65
N GLN A 114 -19.38 8.56 7.83
CA GLN A 114 -20.31 7.44 7.87
C GLN A 114 -20.60 6.93 6.45
N ASN A 115 -20.61 5.61 6.27
CA ASN A 115 -20.75 4.87 5.02
C ASN A 115 -22.13 5.07 4.36
N THR A 116 -23.05 5.80 5.00
CA THR A 116 -24.34 6.20 4.40
C THR A 116 -24.17 7.03 3.13
N ASP A 117 -23.06 7.77 3.01
CA ASP A 117 -22.81 8.68 1.87
C ASP A 117 -22.25 7.95 0.63
N TRP A 118 -21.75 6.73 0.80
CA TRP A 118 -21.16 5.92 -0.29
C TRP A 118 -22.14 4.89 -0.87
N VAL A 119 -23.21 4.53 -0.13
CA VAL A 119 -24.29 3.63 -0.59
C VAL A 119 -25.27 4.32 -1.55
N THR A 120 -25.13 5.63 -1.81
CA THR A 120 -25.97 6.37 -2.76
C THR A 120 -25.59 6.16 -4.24
N ASN A 121 -24.83 5.11 -4.56
CA ASN A 121 -24.60 4.66 -5.93
C ASN A 121 -24.95 3.17 -6.06
N THR A 122 -26.24 2.82 -5.96
CA THR A 122 -26.94 1.80 -6.78
C THR A 122 -28.25 1.37 -6.12
N VAL A 123 -29.33 2.16 -6.26
CA VAL A 123 -30.68 1.61 -6.36
C VAL A 123 -31.45 2.46 -7.39
N ASN A 124 -31.23 2.18 -8.68
CA ASN A 124 -32.25 2.49 -9.68
C ASN A 124 -33.24 1.32 -9.69
N GLN A 125 -34.17 1.30 -8.73
CA GLN A 125 -35.38 0.49 -8.85
C GLN A 125 -36.53 1.43 -9.26
N PRO A 126 -37.17 1.19 -10.41
CA PRO A 126 -38.40 1.91 -10.74
C PRO A 126 -39.52 1.39 -9.82
N GLY A 127 -40.10 2.27 -9.01
CA GLY A 127 -41.41 2.01 -8.40
C GLY A 127 -41.56 2.14 -6.87
N ARG A 128 -40.63 2.75 -6.13
CA ARG A 128 -40.90 3.04 -4.70
C ARG A 128 -40.36 4.40 -4.27
N SER A 129 -41.25 5.39 -4.20
CA SER A 129 -41.01 6.67 -3.56
C SER A 129 -41.26 6.54 -2.06
N GLY A 130 -40.23 6.71 -1.25
CA GLY A 130 -40.34 6.79 0.20
C GLY A 130 -38.97 7.01 0.85
N THR A 131 -38.82 8.12 1.57
CA THR A 131 -37.67 8.39 2.44
C THR A 131 -37.73 7.45 3.63
N GLN A 132 -36.98 6.34 3.60
CA GLN A 132 -36.74 5.56 4.82
C GLN A 132 -35.62 6.24 5.62
N GLN A 133 -36.04 7.01 6.61
CA GLN A 133 -35.16 7.45 7.68
C GLN A 133 -34.84 6.22 8.55
N ILE A 134 -33.69 5.59 8.32
CA ILE A 134 -33.22 4.45 9.14
C ILE A 134 -32.65 5.03 10.43
N SER A 135 -33.52 5.31 11.39
CA SER A 135 -33.17 5.64 12.77
C SER A 135 -33.24 4.39 13.63
N ASP A 136 -32.11 3.68 13.73
CA ASP A 136 -31.66 2.95 14.92
C ASP A 136 -30.38 2.20 14.55
N ARG A 137 -29.23 2.71 14.98
CA ARG A 137 -27.95 1.99 14.86
C ARG A 137 -27.25 2.07 16.20
N SER A 138 -27.01 0.91 16.79
CA SER A 138 -26.27 0.78 18.04
C SER A 138 -24.82 1.26 17.84
N ASN A 139 -24.12 1.63 18.92
CA ASN A 139 -22.73 2.14 18.85
C ASN A 139 -21.76 1.17 18.12
N GLU A 140 -22.10 -0.13 18.05
CA GLU A 140 -21.36 -1.15 17.30
C GLU A 140 -21.56 -1.03 15.78
N ASP A 141 -22.79 -0.72 15.34
CA ASP A 141 -23.13 -0.53 13.92
C ASP A 141 -22.52 0.75 13.34
N ILE A 142 -22.26 1.76 14.17
CA ILE A 142 -21.63 3.02 13.76
C ILE A 142 -20.17 2.75 13.32
N GLN A 143 -19.43 1.94 14.06
CA GLN A 143 -18.04 1.60 13.69
C GLN A 143 -17.98 0.74 12.42
N ALA A 144 -18.87 -0.23 12.26
CA ALA A 144 -18.98 -1.04 11.03
C ALA A 144 -19.30 -0.21 9.77
N ASN A 145 -19.87 0.98 9.95
CA ASN A 145 -20.19 1.90 8.88
C ASN A 145 -19.31 3.15 8.91
N THR A 146 -18.11 3.13 9.48
CA THR A 146 -17.20 4.29 9.46
C THR A 146 -16.06 4.08 8.46
N ALA A 147 -15.84 5.08 7.61
CA ALA A 147 -14.65 5.22 6.79
C ALA A 147 -13.67 6.20 7.46
N GLU A 148 -12.40 5.83 7.54
CA GLU A 148 -11.29 6.69 7.92
C GLU A 148 -10.55 7.10 6.64
N ILE A 149 -10.42 8.40 6.39
CA ILE A 149 -9.87 8.95 5.16
C ILE A 149 -8.60 9.71 5.51
N TRP A 150 -7.46 9.24 5.03
CA TRP A 150 -6.18 9.92 5.19
C TRP A 150 -5.89 10.77 3.97
N VAL A 151 -5.58 12.06 4.17
CA VAL A 151 -5.30 12.99 3.09
C VAL A 151 -3.83 13.38 3.07
N TYR A 152 -3.22 13.29 1.90
CA TYR A 152 -1.84 13.69 1.64
C TYR A 152 -1.81 14.77 0.56
N PRO A 153 -1.02 15.85 0.77
CA PRO A 153 -0.78 16.84 -0.28
C PRO A 153 0.16 16.25 -1.34
N TYR A 154 -0.14 16.54 -2.61
CA TYR A 154 0.73 16.22 -3.74
C TYR A 154 0.71 17.39 -4.73
N ASP A 155 1.79 18.18 -4.74
CA ASP A 155 1.85 19.47 -5.45
C ASP A 155 0.63 20.35 -5.08
N LYS A 156 -0.22 20.71 -6.05
CA LYS A 156 -1.47 21.47 -5.83
C LYS A 156 -2.72 20.59 -5.66
N TYR A 157 -2.55 19.28 -5.59
CA TYR A 157 -3.63 18.29 -5.50
C TYR A 157 -3.62 17.56 -4.16
N PHE A 158 -4.70 16.82 -3.89
CA PHE A 158 -4.81 15.93 -2.75
C PHE A 158 -4.91 14.48 -3.21
N VAL A 159 -4.25 13.60 -2.49
CA VAL A 159 -4.35 12.14 -2.60
C VAL A 159 -4.97 11.63 -1.32
N TYR A 160 -5.96 10.74 -1.43
CA TYR A 160 -6.66 10.19 -0.28
C TYR A 160 -6.52 8.66 -0.20
N TYR A 161 -6.37 8.13 1.01
CA TYR A 161 -6.52 6.70 1.28
C TYR A 161 -7.76 6.51 2.12
N ILE A 162 -8.67 5.64 1.66
CA ILE A 162 -9.93 5.37 2.34
C ILE A 162 -9.81 4.00 2.99
N PHE A 163 -9.99 3.95 4.30
CA PHE A 163 -10.02 2.71 5.06
C PHE A 163 -11.42 2.48 5.60
N THR A 164 -11.92 1.26 5.46
CA THR A 164 -13.18 0.84 6.10
C THR A 164 -12.91 -0.13 7.21
N PHE A 165 -13.61 0.04 8.33
CA PHE A 165 -13.53 -0.91 9.43
C PHE A 165 -14.07 -2.27 9.00
N SER A 166 -13.28 -3.30 9.29
CA SER A 166 -13.62 -4.71 9.13
C SER A 166 -13.49 -5.37 10.51
N PRO A 167 -14.62 -5.76 11.14
CA PRO A 167 -14.62 -6.43 12.44
C PRO A 167 -13.66 -7.64 12.47
N PRO A 168 -13.08 -7.98 13.64
CA PRO A 168 -13.35 -7.36 14.95
C PRO A 168 -12.54 -6.09 15.23
N ASN A 169 -11.47 -5.81 14.48
CA ASN A 169 -10.54 -4.73 14.82
C ASN A 169 -9.60 -4.30 13.67
N THR A 170 -9.94 -4.60 12.41
CA THR A 170 -9.03 -4.34 11.28
C THR A 170 -9.53 -3.19 10.42
N TRP A 171 -8.63 -2.41 9.86
CA TRP A 171 -8.96 -1.42 8.84
C TRP A 171 -8.43 -1.88 7.49
N LYS A 172 -9.31 -1.92 6.49
CA LYS A 172 -8.99 -2.39 5.14
C LYS A 172 -9.01 -1.25 4.16
N LEU A 173 -8.04 -1.23 3.26
CA LEU A 173 -8.03 -0.26 2.18
C LEU A 173 -9.26 -0.49 1.28
N ASN A 174 -10.10 0.53 1.16
CA ASN A 174 -11.29 0.48 0.34
C ASN A 174 -10.90 0.67 -1.14
N PRO A 175 -11.42 -0.17 -2.07
CA PRO A 175 -11.16 -0.02 -3.51
C PRO A 175 -11.48 1.36 -4.09
N SER A 176 -12.38 2.10 -3.44
CA SER A 176 -12.69 3.49 -3.79
C SER A 176 -11.50 4.44 -3.66
N THR A 177 -10.46 4.06 -2.91
CA THR A 177 -9.16 4.76 -2.87
C THR A 177 -8.59 4.95 -4.27
N TYR A 178 -8.79 3.99 -5.16
CA TYR A 178 -8.26 4.01 -6.53
C TYR A 178 -9.20 4.71 -7.52
N GLN A 179 -10.44 5.00 -7.11
CA GLN A 179 -11.41 5.72 -7.92
C GLN A 179 -11.18 7.22 -7.73
N ASN A 180 -11.03 7.97 -8.81
CA ASN A 180 -10.84 9.43 -8.82
C ASN A 180 -9.58 9.94 -8.09
N ASN A 181 -8.61 9.06 -7.80
CA ASN A 181 -7.33 9.42 -7.16
C ASN A 181 -6.17 9.27 -8.14
N GLN A 182 -6.15 10.13 -9.17
CA GLN A 182 -5.23 10.01 -10.31
C GLN A 182 -3.73 10.14 -9.95
N TYR A 183 -3.40 10.78 -8.81
CA TYR A 183 -2.03 11.02 -8.38
C TYR A 183 -1.53 10.04 -7.31
N LEU A 184 -2.32 9.03 -6.94
CA LEU A 184 -1.95 8.05 -5.92
C LEU A 184 -0.59 7.40 -6.21
N GLN A 185 -0.43 6.83 -7.39
CA GLN A 185 0.83 6.16 -7.78
C GLN A 185 2.00 7.14 -7.84
N ALA A 186 1.75 8.39 -8.26
CA ALA A 186 2.78 9.41 -8.37
C ALA A 186 3.27 9.86 -6.99
N LEU A 187 2.37 9.99 -6.00
CA LEU A 187 2.73 10.24 -4.61
C LEU A 187 3.54 9.07 -4.03
N GLU A 188 3.09 7.84 -4.24
CA GLU A 188 3.76 6.64 -3.71
C GLU A 188 5.18 6.52 -4.24
N ASN A 189 5.37 6.72 -5.55
CA ASN A 189 6.70 6.72 -6.17
C ASN A 189 7.56 7.87 -5.64
N LEU A 190 7.01 9.09 -5.59
CA LEU A 190 7.73 10.25 -5.06
C LEU A 190 8.21 10.01 -3.63
N ASN A 191 7.34 9.55 -2.73
CA ASN A 191 7.70 9.31 -1.34
C ASN A 191 8.70 8.16 -1.19
N LYS A 192 8.61 7.14 -2.05
CA LYS A 192 9.59 6.07 -2.10
C LYS A 192 10.97 6.59 -2.48
N ASP A 193 11.04 7.42 -3.52
CA ASP A 193 12.30 7.96 -4.02
C ASP A 193 12.89 8.99 -3.03
N LEU A 194 12.05 9.86 -2.46
CA LEU A 194 12.49 10.87 -1.50
C LEU A 194 12.93 10.25 -0.15
N THR A 195 12.20 9.26 0.35
CA THR A 195 12.45 8.70 1.69
C THR A 195 13.41 7.52 1.65
N TYR A 196 13.28 6.67 0.63
CA TYR A 196 13.95 5.37 0.52
C TYR A 196 14.72 5.22 -0.78
N GLY A 197 15.02 6.33 -1.47
CA GLY A 197 15.79 6.36 -2.70
C GLY A 197 17.21 5.85 -2.52
N ILE A 198 17.74 5.29 -3.61
CA ILE A 198 19.08 4.72 -3.67
C ILE A 198 20.06 5.78 -4.17
N VAL A 199 21.21 5.89 -3.50
CA VAL A 199 22.23 6.92 -3.79
C VAL A 199 22.96 6.64 -5.10
N ASP A 200 23.38 5.39 -5.31
CA ASP A 200 24.01 4.92 -6.54
C ASP A 200 23.38 3.57 -6.94
N GLU A 201 22.35 3.64 -7.79
CA GLU A 201 21.58 2.46 -8.20
C GLU A 201 22.42 1.48 -9.02
N ALA A 202 23.34 1.99 -9.85
CA ALA A 202 24.16 1.14 -10.71
C ALA A 202 25.17 0.34 -9.88
N ALA A 203 25.88 0.99 -8.96
CA ALA A 203 26.79 0.32 -8.03
C ALA A 203 26.04 -0.65 -7.12
N TYR A 204 24.85 -0.27 -6.63
CA TYR A 204 24.04 -1.14 -5.78
C TYR A 204 23.58 -2.40 -6.52
N LYS A 205 23.06 -2.27 -7.74
CA LYS A 205 22.67 -3.42 -8.58
C LYS A 205 23.85 -4.36 -8.82
N ALA A 206 25.04 -3.84 -9.11
CA ALA A 206 26.23 -4.68 -9.28
C ALA A 206 26.58 -5.48 -8.00
N LYS A 207 26.45 -4.86 -6.82
CA LYS A 207 26.63 -5.56 -5.53
C LYS A 207 25.58 -6.62 -5.29
N LEU A 208 24.32 -6.38 -5.67
CA LEU A 208 23.24 -7.36 -5.53
C LEU A 208 23.46 -8.60 -6.40
N GLU A 209 23.89 -8.44 -7.64
CA GLU A 209 24.20 -9.56 -8.55
C GLU A 209 25.37 -10.42 -8.06
N ALA A 210 26.31 -9.81 -7.33
CA ALA A 210 27.44 -10.52 -6.73
C ALA A 210 27.09 -11.35 -5.48
N LEU A 211 25.86 -11.23 -4.96
CA LEU A 211 25.42 -11.99 -3.78
C LEU A 211 25.25 -13.48 -4.09
N PRO A 212 25.34 -14.36 -3.08
CA PRO A 212 25.04 -15.79 -3.25
C PRO A 212 23.59 -16.08 -3.64
N HIS A 213 23.38 -16.58 -4.86
CA HIS A 213 22.08 -17.00 -5.41
C HIS A 213 21.83 -18.51 -5.23
N LYS A 214 20.56 -18.90 -5.22
CA LYS A 214 20.11 -20.30 -5.17
C LYS A 214 20.46 -21.08 -6.44
#